data_AF-A0A8S8XKM5-F1
#
_entry.id   AF-A0A8S8XKM5-F1
#
_cell.length_a   1.000
_cell.length_b   1.000
_cell.length_c   1.000
_cell.angle_alpha   90.00
_cell.angle_beta   90.00
_cell.angle_gamma   90.00
#
_symmetry.space_group_name_H-M   'P 1'
#
loop_
_entity.id
_entity.type
_entity.pdbx_description
1 polymer ?
#
loop_
_entity_poly.entity_id
_entity_poly.type
_entity_poly.pdbx_seq_one_letter_code
_entity_poly.pdbx_strand_id
1 'polypeptide(L)' 'MNNLNLEVTDPNGLTYLGNDFANGRSTTGGSADSLNNVEVVLIDSAMVGTWTVNVIDANHGEAGVNHFSCRHGSWD' A
#
# COMPACT_ATOMS: atom_id res chain seq x y z
N MET A 1 15.65 -3.37 -11.58
CA MET A 1 15.07 -2.61 -10.45
C MET A 1 13.60 -2.93 -10.46
N ASN A 2 13.00 -3.35 -9.33
CA ASN A 2 11.60 -3.75 -9.25
C ASN A 2 10.91 -2.81 -8.27
N ASN A 3 9.98 -2.01 -8.76
CA ASN A 3 9.24 -1.02 -7.99
C ASN A 3 7.74 -1.33 -8.09
N LEU A 4 7.14 -1.75 -6.98
CA LEU A 4 5.72 -2.01 -6.86
C LEU A 4 5.14 -1.03 -5.87
N ASN A 5 4.12 -0.28 -6.26
CA ASN A 5 3.43 0.63 -5.34
C ASN A 5 2.20 -0.06 -4.76
N LEU A 6 2.04 0.00 -3.44
CA LEU A 6 0.84 -0.37 -2.71
C LEU A 6 -0.12 0.82 -2.66
N GLU A 7 -1.35 0.59 -3.07
CA GLU A 7 -2.45 1.55 -2.93
C GLU A 7 -3.62 0.87 -2.22
N VAL A 8 -4.10 1.50 -1.14
CA VAL A 8 -5.24 1.00 -0.34
C VAL A 8 -6.31 2.06 -0.29
N THR A 9 -7.52 1.74 -0.75
CA THR A 9 -8.67 2.66 -0.72
C THR A 9 -9.69 2.21 0.31
N ASP A 10 -10.09 3.12 1.20
CA ASP A 10 -11.09 2.88 2.23
C ASP A 10 -12.53 2.86 1.68
N PRO A 11 -13.51 2.41 2.48
CA PRO A 11 -14.92 2.39 2.06
C PRO A 11 -15.53 3.77 1.75
N ASN A 12 -14.90 4.88 2.16
CA ASN A 12 -15.31 6.25 1.83
C ASN A 12 -14.60 6.79 0.57
N GLY A 13 -13.65 6.05 -0.01
CA GLY A 13 -12.90 6.44 -1.20
C GLY A 13 -11.59 7.19 -0.90
N LEU A 14 -11.12 7.23 0.35
CA LEU A 14 -9.79 7.78 0.67
C LEU A 14 -8.69 6.77 0.33
N THR A 15 -7.64 7.25 -0.33
CA THR A 15 -6.52 6.43 -0.77
C THR A 15 -5.26 6.68 0.05
N TYR A 16 -4.66 5.59 0.51
CA TYR A 16 -3.39 5.50 1.24
C TYR A 16 -2.35 4.84 0.34
N LEU A 17 -1.14 5.41 0.31
CA LEU A 17 -0.01 4.83 -0.40
C LEU A 17 0.92 4.10 0.57
N GLY A 18 1.58 3.06 0.07
CA GLY A 18 2.55 2.29 0.82
C GLY A 18 3.65 3.17 1.41
N ASN A 19 3.93 2.98 2.71
CA ASN A 19 4.93 3.71 3.48
C ASN A 19 4.73 5.25 3.55
N ASP A 20 3.58 5.79 3.12
CA ASP A 20 3.22 7.19 3.37
C ASP A 20 2.76 7.34 4.83
N PHE A 21 3.70 7.75 5.69
CA PHE A 21 3.50 7.80 7.13
C PHE A 21 3.76 9.19 7.72
N ALA A 22 2.89 9.58 8.65
CA ALA A 22 3.17 10.63 9.63
C ALA A 22 2.85 10.12 11.04
N ASN A 23 3.75 10.40 11.99
CA ASN A 23 3.59 9.96 13.39
C ASN A 23 3.32 8.44 13.54
N GLY A 24 3.89 7.63 12.66
CA GLY A 24 3.76 6.17 12.68
C GLY A 24 2.42 5.61 12.17
N ARG A 25 1.63 6.41 11.44
CA ARG A 25 0.33 6.01 10.87
C ARG A 25 0.17 6.47 9.43
N SER A 26 -0.57 5.68 8.64
CA SER A 26 -0.74 5.97 7.22
C SER A 26 -1.48 7.28 7.00
N THR A 27 -1.01 8.05 6.03
CA THR A 27 -1.61 9.32 5.59
C THR A 27 -2.16 9.22 4.18
N THR A 28 -2.83 10.28 3.75
CA THR A 28 -3.39 10.44 2.40
C THR A 28 -2.76 11.65 1.73
N GLY A 29 -2.65 11.64 0.39
CA GLY A 29 -2.13 12.76 -0.38
C GLY A 29 -0.60 12.85 -0.42
N GLY A 30 0.10 11.86 0.12
CA GLY A 30 1.55 11.71 -0.03
C GLY A 30 1.96 11.16 -1.39
N SER A 31 3.12 10.51 -1.43
CA SER A 31 3.69 9.92 -2.65
C SER A 31 4.06 8.47 -2.41
N ALA A 32 4.05 7.66 -3.48
CA ALA A 32 4.47 6.27 -3.41
C ALA A 32 5.95 6.18 -3.03
N ASP A 33 6.28 5.14 -2.26
CA ASP A 33 7.66 4.75 -2.04
C ASP A 33 8.23 4.18 -3.35
N SER A 34 9.51 4.46 -3.60
CA SER A 34 10.21 3.92 -4.79
C SER A 34 11.55 3.28 -4.44
N LEU A 35 11.87 3.22 -3.14
CA LEU A 35 13.11 2.70 -2.61
C LEU A 35 12.93 1.31 -2.01
N ASN A 36 11.81 1.08 -1.32
CA ASN A 36 11.57 -0.15 -0.57
C ASN A 36 10.77 -1.17 -1.38
N ASN A 37 11.11 -2.45 -1.24
CA ASN A 37 10.36 -3.57 -1.82
C ASN A 37 9.33 -4.17 -0.85
N VAL A 38 9.20 -3.58 0.34
CA VAL A 38 8.17 -3.86 1.33
C VAL A 38 7.45 -2.56 1.58
N GLU A 39 6.15 -2.56 1.30
CA GLU A 39 5.27 -1.42 1.50
C GLU A 39 4.15 -1.78 2.48
N VAL A 40 3.85 -0.86 3.39
CA VAL A 40 2.88 -1.06 4.48
C VAL A 40 1.86 0.08 4.50
N VAL A 41 0.60 -0.28 4.70
CA VAL A 41 -0.46 0.65 5.14
C VAL A 41 -0.89 0.22 6.55
N LEU A 42 -0.91 1.17 7.49
CA LEU A 42 -1.21 0.92 8.90
C LEU A 42 -2.27 1.91 9.39
N ILE A 43 -3.44 1.37 9.73
CA ILE A 43 -4.64 2.10 10.15
C ILE A 43 -5.10 1.54 11.49
N ASP A 44 -5.16 2.38 12.53
CA ASP A 44 -5.50 1.97 13.91
C ASP A 44 -6.95 1.56 14.07
N SER A 45 -7.85 2.37 13.52
CA SER A 45 -9.29 2.20 13.64
C SER A 45 -9.87 2.09 12.24
N ALA A 46 -9.65 0.93 11.62
CA ALA A 46 -10.19 0.64 10.30
C ALA A 46 -11.72 0.65 10.34
N MET A 47 -12.34 1.45 9.46
CA MET A 47 -13.79 1.45 9.34
C MET A 47 -14.30 0.15 8.74
N VAL A 48 -15.49 -0.27 9.17
CA VAL A 48 -16.19 -1.41 8.59
C VAL A 48 -16.66 -1.05 7.18
N GLY A 49 -16.38 -1.93 6.22
CA GLY A 49 -16.80 -1.79 4.83
C GLY A 49 -15.83 -2.46 3.88
N THR A 50 -16.04 -2.24 2.58
CA THR A 50 -15.17 -2.78 1.53
C THR A 50 -13.94 -1.91 1.37
N TRP A 51 -12.76 -2.52 1.55
CA TRP A 51 -11.47 -1.92 1.24
C TRP A 51 -10.96 -2.48 -0.08
N THR A 52 -10.39 -1.62 -0.92
CA THR A 52 -9.74 -2.03 -2.17
C THR A 52 -8.23 -2.00 -1.97
N VAL A 53 -7.53 -3.06 -2.38
CA VAL A 53 -6.05 -3.13 -2.32
C VAL A 53 -5.54 -3.34 -3.74
N ASN A 54 -4.77 -2.38 -4.25
CA ASN A 54 -4.11 -2.43 -5.54
C ASN A 54 -2.60 -2.58 -5.34
N VAL A 55 -1.97 -3.45 -6.14
CA VAL A 55 -0.51 -3.56 -6.28
C VAL A 55 -0.16 -3.16 -7.70
N ILE A 56 0.56 -2.04 -7.84
CA ILE A 56 0.82 -1.38 -9.11
C ILE A 56 2.27 -1.61 -9.51
N ASP A 57 2.49 -2.20 -10.68
CA ASP A 57 3.84 -2.35 -11.25
C ASP A 57 4.32 -1.02 -11.82
N ALA A 58 5.08 -0.26 -11.04
CA ALA A 58 5.53 1.07 -11.42
C ALA A 58 6.77 1.02 -12.32
N ASN A 59 7.66 0.03 -12.13
CA ASN A 59 8.80 -0.23 -12.99
C ASN A 59 9.41 -1.61 -12.68
N HIS A 60 9.75 -2.39 -13.71
CA HIS A 60 10.65 -3.52 -13.57
C HIS A 60 11.68 -3.61 -14.70
N GLY A 61 12.90 -4.07 -14.35
CA GLY A 61 14.06 -4.02 -15.26
C GLY A 61 14.15 -5.15 -16.28
N GLU A 62 13.27 -6.15 -16.23
CA GLU A 62 13.36 -7.36 -17.03
C GLU A 62 11.96 -7.87 -17.40
N ALA A 63 11.81 -8.43 -18.61
CA ALA A 63 10.52 -8.92 -19.12
C ALA A 63 10.05 -10.15 -18.33
N GLY A 64 9.36 -9.93 -17.21
CA GLY A 64 8.90 -10.96 -16.30
C GLY A 64 7.81 -10.43 -15.37
N VAL A 65 7.15 -11.34 -14.65
CA VAL A 65 6.11 -10.98 -13.68
C VAL A 65 6.78 -10.78 -12.31
N ASN A 66 6.54 -9.64 -11.66
CA ASN A 66 6.89 -9.48 -10.27
C ASN A 66 5.89 -10.26 -9.40
N HIS A 67 6.38 -11.30 -8.71
CA HIS A 67 5.58 -11.96 -7.69
C HIS A 67 5.49 -11.07 -6.45
N PHE A 68 4.29 -10.94 -5.88
CA PHE A 68 4.05 -10.25 -4.62
C PHE A 68 3.28 -11.15 -3.66
N SER A 69 3.43 -10.88 -2.37
CA SER A 69 2.60 -11.49 -1.32
C SER A 69 1.93 -10.38 -0.52
N CYS A 70 0.63 -10.50 -0.30
CA CYS A 70 -0.13 -9.61 0.58
C CYS A 70 -0.50 -10.37 1.86
N ARG A 71 -0.33 -9.72 3.02
CA ARG A 71 -0.82 -10.22 4.30
C ARG A 71 -1.67 -9.13 4.96
N HIS A 72 -2.91 -9.46 5.26
CA HIS A 72 -3.76 -8.67 6.13
C HIS A 72 -3.66 -9.20 7.57
N GLY A 73 -3.74 -8.32 8.56
CA GLY A 73 -3.81 -8.68 9.98
C GLY A 73 -4.67 -7.66 10.71
N SER A 74 -5.45 -8.13 11.68
CA SER A 74 -6.24 -7.31 12.60
C SER A 74 -5.68 -7.53 14.01
N TRP A 75 -5.70 -6.47 14.83
CA TRP A 75 -5.23 -6.50 16.22
C TRP A 75 -6.44 -6.61 17.15
N ASP A 76 -7.16 -7.72 17.06
CA ASP A 76 -8.32 -8.08 17.90
C ASP A 76 -8.15 -9.46 18.55
#